data_AF-A0A7Z9LRG2-F1
#
_entry.id   AF-A0A7Z9LRG2-F1
#
_cell.length_a   1.000
_cell.length_b   1.000
_cell.length_c   1.000
_cell.angle_alpha   90.00
_cell.angle_beta   90.00
_cell.angle_gamma   90.00
#
_symmetry.space_group_name_H-M   'P 1'
#
loop_
_entity.id
_entity.type
_entity.pdbx_description
1 polymer ?
#
loop_
_entity_poly.entity_id
_entity_poly.type
_entity_poly.pdbx_seq_one_letter_code
_entity_poly.pdbx_strand_id
1 'polypeptide(L)'
;MVDSGPQHDEMGPVTRFIELASITVSVGMVIALGNRFVFLPDMLVWWTPLVIVAGALTTDFMSGMIHWFADTWGSENMPVLGRRLLRPFRVHHVNPDDFLRRDFIDTNGDVAMVVFPLLLLGLTLPIDTSVQCALALFFAVVA
;
A
#
# COMPACT_ATOMS: atom_id res chain seq x y z
N MET A 1 -32.65 12.57 -13.19
CA MET A 1 -31.87 11.56 -12.44
C MET A 1 -30.58 11.42 -13.22
N VAL A 2 -29.48 12.04 -12.76
CA VAL A 2 -28.19 11.88 -13.43
C VAL A 2 -27.82 10.42 -13.24
N ASP A 3 -27.68 9.69 -14.34
CA ASP A 3 -27.30 8.29 -14.35
C ASP A 3 -25.88 8.20 -13.75
N SER A 4 -25.79 7.88 -12.46
CA SER A 4 -24.50 7.62 -11.84
C SER A 4 -23.99 6.34 -12.49
N GLY A 5 -22.90 6.43 -13.25
CA GLY A 5 -22.31 5.30 -13.96
C GLY A 5 -21.98 4.09 -13.05
N PRO A 6 -21.26 3.09 -13.57
CA PRO A 6 -20.94 1.88 -12.80
C PRO A 6 -20.39 2.21 -11.40
N GLN A 7 -20.75 1.42 -10.39
CA GLN A 7 -20.29 1.57 -9.01
C GLN A 7 -19.48 0.35 -8.58
N HIS A 8 -18.58 0.55 -7.60
CA HIS A 8 -17.88 -0.54 -6.92
C HIS A 8 -18.87 -1.48 -6.20
N ASP A 9 -18.39 -2.64 -5.78
CA ASP A 9 -19.20 -3.57 -5.00
C ASP A 9 -19.29 -3.09 -3.56
N GLU A 10 -20.50 -3.05 -2.99
CA GLU A 10 -20.64 -2.86 -1.55
C GLU A 10 -19.98 -4.02 -0.79
N MET A 11 -19.28 -3.65 0.27
CA MET A 11 -18.48 -4.59 1.03
C MET A 11 -19.34 -5.29 2.08
N GLY A 12 -19.29 -6.62 2.07
CA GLY A 12 -19.87 -7.42 3.14
C GLY A 12 -19.16 -7.19 4.49
N PRO A 13 -19.80 -7.55 5.61
CA PRO A 13 -19.25 -7.32 6.94
C PRO A 13 -17.90 -8.01 7.19
N VAL A 14 -17.67 -9.16 6.54
CA VAL A 14 -16.38 -9.89 6.63
C VAL A 14 -15.26 -9.13 5.93
N THR A 15 -15.49 -8.63 4.70
CA THR A 15 -14.51 -7.83 3.96
C THR A 15 -14.15 -6.58 4.74
N ARG A 16 -15.17 -5.87 5.24
CA ARG A 16 -14.98 -4.66 6.04
C ARG A 16 -14.17 -4.91 7.31
N PHE A 17 -14.38 -6.04 7.98
CA PHE A 17 -13.55 -6.43 9.12
C PHE A 17 -12.09 -6.67 8.72
N ILE A 18 -11.86 -7.39 7.60
CA ILE A 18 -10.50 -7.64 7.10
C ILE A 18 -9.78 -6.33 6.80
N GLU A 19 -10.43 -5.38 6.13
CA GLU A 19 -9.85 -4.09 5.77
C GLU A 19 -9.52 -3.21 6.97
N LEU A 20 -10.42 -3.15 7.95
CA LEU A 20 -10.15 -2.44 9.19
C LEU A 20 -8.98 -3.08 9.95
N ALA A 21 -8.91 -4.42 10.00
CA ALA A 21 -7.79 -5.13 10.56
C ALA A 21 -6.51 -4.84 9.78
N SER A 22 -6.57 -4.79 8.45
CA SER A 22 -5.43 -4.50 7.58
C SER A 22 -4.86 -3.12 7.83
N ILE A 23 -5.70 -2.09 7.90
CA ILE A 23 -5.28 -0.73 8.23
C ILE A 23 -4.65 -0.69 9.62
N THR A 24 -5.29 -1.32 10.61
CA THR A 24 -4.81 -1.32 12.00
C THR A 24 -3.43 -1.98 12.10
N VAL A 25 -3.23 -3.12 11.42
CA VAL A 25 -1.96 -3.83 11.39
C VAL A 25 -0.89 -3.01 10.67
N SER A 26 -1.19 -2.44 9.49
CA SER A 26 -0.23 -1.61 8.75
C SER A 26 0.21 -0.39 9.55
N VAL A 27 -0.73 0.31 10.20
CA VAL A 27 -0.41 1.44 11.08
C VAL A 27 0.49 0.97 12.24
N GLY A 28 0.17 -0.17 12.87
CA GLY A 28 1.01 -0.76 13.91
C GLY A 28 2.43 -1.08 13.44
N MET A 29 2.57 -1.63 12.23
CA MET A 29 3.86 -1.95 11.63
C MET A 29 4.66 -0.68 11.28
N VAL A 30 4.01 0.36 10.75
CA VAL A 30 4.63 1.66 10.47
C VAL A 30 5.12 2.32 11.77
N ILE A 31 4.33 2.28 12.85
CA ILE A 31 4.74 2.78 14.16
C ILE A 31 5.94 1.98 14.69
N ALA A 32 5.91 0.65 14.58
CA ALA A 32 7.02 -0.21 14.99
C ALA A 32 8.31 0.10 14.20
N LEU A 33 8.21 0.33 12.89
CA LEU A 33 9.33 0.78 12.05
C LEU A 33 9.85 2.15 12.48
N GLY A 34 8.95 3.12 12.72
CA GLY A 34 9.33 4.44 13.21
C GLY A 34 10.11 4.38 14.52
N ASN A 35 9.62 3.60 15.50
CA ASN A 35 10.30 3.37 16.78
C ASN A 35 11.66 2.69 16.61
N ARG A 36 11.78 1.81 15.60
CA ARG A 36 13.03 1.13 15.28
C ARG A 36 14.11 2.10 14.83
N PHE A 37 13.74 3.13 14.07
CA PHE A 37 14.69 4.08 13.48
C PHE A 37 14.95 5.33 14.33
N VAL A 38 13.97 5.81 15.10
CA VAL A 38 14.05 7.11 15.80
C VAL A 38 15.19 7.20 16.82
N PHE A 39 15.66 6.07 17.34
CA PHE A 39 16.76 6.02 18.31
C PHE A 39 18.09 5.55 17.71
N LEU A 40 18.18 5.33 16.40
CA LEU A 40 19.42 4.90 15.75
C LEU A 40 20.29 6.11 15.39
N PRO A 41 21.52 6.20 15.93
CA PRO A 41 22.47 7.27 15.58
C PRO A 41 22.74 7.32 14.07
N ASP A 42 22.68 6.17 13.41
CA ASP A 42 22.94 6.00 11.98
C ASP A 42 21.81 6.49 11.06
N MET A 43 20.70 7.01 11.59
CA MET A 43 19.59 7.49 10.75
C MET A 43 19.76 8.94 10.28
N LEU A 44 20.60 9.75 10.93
CA LEU A 44 20.87 11.15 10.52
C LEU A 44 22.20 11.30 9.78
N VAL A 45 22.58 10.28 9.02
CA VAL A 45 23.79 10.28 8.20
C VAL A 45 23.50 10.80 6.80
N TRP A 46 24.56 11.23 6.09
CA TRP A 46 24.45 11.91 4.81
C TRP A 46 23.75 11.09 3.71
N TRP A 47 23.76 9.76 3.80
CA TRP A 47 23.13 8.88 2.81
C TRP A 47 21.64 8.63 3.06
N THR A 48 21.11 8.95 4.25
CA THR A 48 19.69 8.73 4.58
C THR A 48 18.75 9.39 3.56
N PRO A 49 18.94 10.67 3.18
CA PRO A 49 18.07 11.29 2.18
C PRO A 49 18.12 10.59 0.82
N LEU A 50 19.28 10.03 0.44
CA LEU A 50 19.42 9.30 -0.82
C LEU A 50 18.61 8.00 -0.81
N VAL A 51 18.59 7.29 0.33
CA VAL A 51 17.79 6.07 0.50
C VAL A 51 16.30 6.39 0.45
N ILE A 52 15.85 7.47 1.11
CA ILE A 52 14.45 7.92 1.07
C ILE A 52 14.04 8.27 -0.37
N VAL A 53 14.85 9.05 -1.09
CA VAL A 53 14.56 9.41 -2.48
C VAL A 53 14.54 8.16 -3.38
N ALA A 54 15.51 7.25 -3.22
CA ALA A 54 15.54 6.01 -3.97
C ALA A 54 14.30 5.14 -3.70
N GLY A 55 13.86 5.04 -2.44
CA GLY A 55 12.65 4.33 -2.06
C GLY A 55 11.40 4.98 -2.65
N ALA A 56 11.28 6.31 -2.59
CA ALA A 56 10.15 7.04 -3.16
C ALA A 56 10.07 6.88 -4.70
N LEU A 57 11.20 6.99 -5.41
CA LEU A 57 11.25 6.75 -6.85
C LEU A 57 10.92 5.30 -7.21
N THR A 58 11.36 4.35 -6.37
CA THR A 58 11.01 2.93 -6.54
C THR A 58 9.50 2.72 -6.33
N THR A 59 8.90 3.37 -5.34
CA THR A 59 7.45 3.31 -5.06
C THR A 59 6.64 3.86 -6.22
N ASP A 60 7.02 5.04 -6.73
CA ASP A 60 6.38 5.66 -7.90
C ASP A 60 6.44 4.71 -9.11
N PHE A 61 7.63 4.21 -9.45
CA PHE A 61 7.82 3.30 -10.57
C PHE A 61 7.06 1.97 -10.39
N MET A 62 7.14 1.35 -9.21
CA MET A 62 6.46 0.08 -8.91
C MET A 62 4.94 0.24 -8.91
N SER A 63 4.41 1.32 -8.34
CA SER A 63 2.96 1.58 -8.35
C SER A 63 2.45 1.78 -9.78
N GLY A 64 3.15 2.54 -10.62
CA GLY A 64 2.84 2.67 -12.04
C GLY A 64 2.90 1.35 -12.80
N MET A 65 3.92 0.52 -12.53
CA MET A 65 4.06 -0.80 -13.14
C MET A 65 2.93 -1.76 -12.73
N ILE A 66 2.56 -1.77 -11.44
CA ILE A 66 1.47 -2.60 -10.91
C ILE A 66 0.12 -2.13 -11.49
N HIS A 67 -0.14 -0.82 -11.55
CA HIS A 67 -1.33 -0.27 -12.17
C HIS A 67 -1.43 -0.64 -13.65
N TRP A 68 -0.36 -0.44 -14.42
CA TRP A 68 -0.33 -0.82 -15.82
C TRP A 68 -0.56 -2.33 -16.01
N PHE A 69 0.04 -3.16 -15.17
CA PHE A 69 -0.15 -4.60 -15.21
C PHE A 69 -1.61 -4.99 -14.94
N ALA A 70 -2.21 -4.40 -13.90
CA ALA A 70 -3.60 -4.62 -13.52
C ALA A 70 -4.58 -4.24 -14.65
N ASP A 71 -4.33 -3.12 -15.32
CA ASP A 71 -5.17 -2.67 -16.44
C ASP A 71 -5.02 -3.53 -17.69
N THR A 72 -3.78 -3.90 -18.02
CA THR A 72 -3.46 -4.58 -19.28
C THR A 72 -3.82 -6.06 -19.23
N TRP A 73 -3.58 -6.73 -18.09
CA TRP A 73 -3.69 -8.19 -17.98
C TRP A 73 -4.61 -8.67 -16.86
N GLY A 74 -5.05 -7.79 -15.95
CA GLY A 74 -6.00 -8.16 -14.91
C GLY A 74 -7.39 -8.50 -15.46
N SER A 75 -8.12 -9.36 -14.74
CA SER A 75 -9.53 -9.63 -15.01
C SER A 75 -10.36 -9.55 -13.73
N GLU A 76 -11.52 -8.91 -13.79
CA GLU A 76 -12.46 -8.82 -12.67
C GLU A 76 -13.01 -10.20 -12.24
N ASN A 77 -12.87 -11.22 -13.09
CA ASN A 77 -13.26 -12.59 -12.80
C ASN A 77 -12.17 -13.39 -12.08
N MET A 78 -10.99 -12.81 -11.84
CA MET A 78 -9.92 -13.49 -11.09
C MET A 78 -10.38 -13.78 -9.65
N PRO A 79 -10.11 -14.98 -9.12
CA PRO A 79 -10.44 -15.30 -7.74
C PRO A 79 -9.68 -14.35 -6.81
N VAL A 80 -10.37 -13.84 -5.80
CA VAL A 80 -9.86 -12.87 -4.82
C VAL A 80 -9.55 -11.49 -5.41
N LEU A 81 -8.58 -11.37 -6.32
CA LEU A 81 -8.08 -10.08 -6.83
C LEU A 81 -9.08 -9.34 -7.72
N GLY A 82 -9.88 -10.07 -8.49
CA GLY A 82 -10.78 -9.50 -9.50
C GLY A 82 -11.79 -8.56 -8.87
N ARG A 83 -12.57 -9.06 -7.90
CA ARG A 83 -13.61 -8.29 -7.24
C ARG A 83 -13.06 -7.24 -6.26
N ARG A 84 -12.02 -7.58 -5.48
CA ARG A 84 -11.46 -6.70 -4.44
C ARG A 84 -10.61 -5.54 -4.99
N LEU A 85 -9.75 -5.81 -5.95
CA LEU A 85 -8.79 -4.82 -6.44
C LEU A 85 -9.14 -4.31 -7.83
N LEU A 86 -9.35 -5.21 -8.79
CA LEU A 86 -9.41 -4.84 -10.20
C LEU A 86 -10.74 -4.16 -10.59
N ARG A 87 -11.86 -4.61 -10.05
CA ARG A 87 -13.17 -4.00 -10.30
C ARG A 87 -13.26 -2.56 -9.78
N PRO A 88 -12.97 -2.25 -8.51
CA PRO A 88 -12.95 -0.85 -8.06
C PRO A 88 -11.88 -0.01 -8.77
N PHE A 89 -10.79 -0.62 -9.24
CA PHE A 89 -9.80 0.07 -10.09
C PHE A 89 -10.40 0.48 -11.44
N ARG A 90 -11.17 -0.37 -12.11
CA ARG A 90 -11.74 -0.03 -13.42
C ARG A 90 -12.96 0.87 -13.31
N VAL A 91 -13.77 0.70 -12.27
CA VAL A 91 -14.94 1.55 -12.04
C VAL A 91 -14.53 3.01 -11.96
N HIS A 92 -13.44 3.35 -11.26
CA HIS A 92 -13.05 4.75 -11.12
C HIS A 92 -12.55 5.39 -12.44
N HIS A 93 -12.08 4.61 -13.42
CA HIS A 93 -11.76 5.13 -14.76
C HIS A 93 -13.01 5.56 -15.54
N VAL A 94 -14.15 4.91 -15.30
CA VAL A 94 -15.41 5.18 -16.00
C VAL A 94 -16.30 6.14 -15.20
N ASN A 95 -16.28 6.02 -13.87
CA ASN A 95 -17.06 6.80 -12.91
C ASN A 95 -16.15 7.26 -11.75
N PRO A 96 -15.30 8.28 -11.96
CA PRO A 96 -14.37 8.76 -10.93
C PRO A 96 -15.09 9.28 -9.67
N ASP A 97 -16.32 9.78 -9.81
CA ASP A 97 -17.14 10.24 -8.68
C ASP A 97 -17.51 9.12 -7.71
N ASP A 98 -17.46 7.85 -8.14
CA ASP A 98 -17.68 6.70 -7.26
C ASP A 98 -16.70 6.70 -6.09
N PHE A 99 -15.45 7.13 -6.33
CA PHE A 99 -14.42 7.20 -5.29
C PHE A 99 -14.78 8.18 -4.17
N LEU A 100 -15.50 9.26 -4.49
CA LEU A 100 -15.95 10.28 -3.51
C LEU A 100 -17.12 9.79 -2.64
N ARG A 101 -17.78 8.69 -3.02
CA ARG A 101 -18.90 8.09 -2.28
C ARG A 101 -18.45 6.97 -1.34
N ARG A 102 -17.20 6.53 -1.47
CA ARG A 102 -16.57 5.49 -0.65
C ARG A 102 -16.02 6.08 0.64
N ASP A 103 -16.05 5.30 1.70
CA ASP A 103 -15.44 5.72 2.96
C ASP A 103 -13.94 5.41 3.01
N PHE A 104 -13.28 5.89 4.06
CA PHE A 104 -11.83 5.72 4.24
C PHE A 104 -11.40 4.24 4.30
N ILE A 105 -12.21 3.37 4.91
CA ILE A 105 -11.86 1.96 5.11
C ILE A 105 -11.89 1.25 3.76
N ASP A 106 -12.95 1.46 3.00
CA ASP A 106 -13.15 0.88 1.67
C ASP A 106 -12.07 1.32 0.66
N THR A 107 -11.64 2.58 0.74
CA THR A 107 -10.61 3.12 -0.17
C THR A 107 -9.18 2.68 0.17
N ASN A 108 -8.90 2.30 1.42
CA ASN A 108 -7.52 2.06 1.88
C ASN A 108 -7.25 0.64 2.39
N GLY A 109 -8.29 -0.14 2.73
CA GLY A 109 -8.16 -1.42 3.42
C GLY A 109 -7.38 -2.46 2.65
N ASP A 110 -7.69 -2.62 1.37
CA ASP A 110 -7.00 -3.56 0.50
C ASP A 110 -5.58 -3.12 0.16
N VAL A 111 -5.36 -1.82 -0.07
CA VAL A 111 -4.01 -1.26 -0.28
C VAL A 111 -3.14 -1.47 0.96
N ALA A 112 -3.69 -1.21 2.16
CA ALA A 112 -3.00 -1.44 3.42
C ALA A 112 -2.58 -2.92 3.59
N MET A 113 -3.39 -3.87 3.14
CA MET A 113 -3.06 -5.28 3.18
C MET A 113 -1.93 -5.65 2.21
N VAL A 114 -1.93 -5.08 1.00
CA VAL A 114 -0.95 -5.38 -0.06
C VAL A 114 0.47 -5.03 0.37
N VAL A 115 0.67 -4.01 1.19
CA VAL A 115 2.00 -3.54 1.63
C VAL A 115 2.59 -4.35 2.78
N PHE A 116 1.84 -5.27 3.39
CA PHE A 116 2.31 -6.10 4.51
C PHE A 116 3.67 -6.79 4.29
N PRO A 117 3.96 -7.44 3.15
CA PRO A 117 5.24 -8.12 2.97
C PRO A 117 6.43 -7.16 3.03
N LEU A 118 6.28 -5.93 2.52
CA LEU A 118 7.32 -4.91 2.52
C LEU A 118 7.53 -4.33 3.91
N LEU A 119 6.43 -4.02 4.63
CA LEU A 119 6.50 -3.60 6.03
C LEU A 119 7.15 -4.68 6.91
N LEU A 120 6.81 -5.95 6.69
CA LEU A 120 7.38 -7.07 7.44
C LEU A 120 8.87 -7.23 7.14
N LEU A 121 9.26 -7.07 5.87
CA LEU A 121 10.67 -7.11 5.49
C LEU A 121 11.45 -5.97 6.16
N GLY A 122 10.94 -4.75 6.14
CA GLY A 122 11.53 -3.62 6.85
C GLY A 122 11.68 -3.86 8.36
N LEU A 123 10.74 -4.58 8.98
CA LEU A 123 10.77 -4.90 10.42
C LEU A 123 11.75 -6.03 10.77
N THR A 124 11.94 -7.00 9.86
CA THR A 124 12.68 -8.24 10.16
C THR A 124 14.13 -8.21 9.71
N LEU A 125 14.49 -7.37 8.73
CA LEU A 125 15.88 -7.18 8.32
C LEU A 125 16.73 -6.71 9.50
N PRO A 126 17.92 -7.26 9.79
CA PRO A 126 18.80 -6.76 10.83
C PRO A 126 19.17 -5.28 10.61
N ILE A 127 19.71 -4.60 11.64
CA ILE A 127 20.12 -3.19 11.59
C ILE A 127 21.46 -2.97 12.30
N ASP A 128 22.32 -3.99 12.30
CA ASP A 128 23.61 -3.96 13.02
C ASP A 128 24.70 -3.22 12.23
N THR A 129 24.47 -2.97 10.95
CA THR A 129 25.40 -2.29 10.03
C THR A 129 24.70 -1.20 9.24
N SER A 130 25.45 -0.21 8.75
CA SER A 130 24.86 0.89 7.96
C SER A 130 24.15 0.41 6.68
N VAL A 131 24.66 -0.65 6.03
CA VAL A 131 24.02 -1.26 4.85
C VAL A 131 22.68 -1.89 5.22
N GLN A 132 22.64 -2.62 6.33
CA GLN A 132 21.42 -3.24 6.84
C GLN A 132 20.38 -2.17 7.25
N CYS A 133 20.82 -1.09 7.91
CA CYS A 133 19.98 0.08 8.19
C CYS A 133 19.42 0.71 6.91
N ALA A 134 20.26 0.91 5.89
CA ALA A 134 19.84 1.45 4.61
C ALA A 134 18.80 0.56 3.90
N LEU A 135 19.00 -0.77 3.91
CA LEU A 135 18.04 -1.71 3.33
C LEU A 135 16.71 -1.74 4.10
N ALA A 136 16.75 -1.81 5.43
CA ALA A 136 15.55 -1.77 6.25
C ALA A 136 14.75 -0.46 6.04
N LEU A 137 15.45 0.68 5.98
CA LEU A 137 14.84 1.97 5.68
C LEU A 137 14.28 2.01 4.26
N PHE A 138 15.01 1.49 3.26
CA PHE A 138 14.55 1.44 1.88
C PHE A 138 13.22 0.68 1.78
N PHE A 139 13.12 -0.52 2.34
CA PHE A 139 11.87 -1.29 2.32
C PHE A 139 10.76 -0.64 3.14
N ALA A 140 11.10 0.07 4.22
CA ALA A 140 10.12 0.85 4.99
C ALA A 140 9.56 2.06 4.20
N VAL A 141 10.35 2.64 3.28
CA VAL A 141 9.90 3.73 2.40
C VAL A 141 9.15 3.20 1.17
N VAL A 142 9.49 2.00 0.69
CA VAL A 142 8.84 1.36 -0.46
C VAL A 142 7.46 0.80 -0.12
N ALA A 143 7.21 0.51 1.16
CA ALA A 143 5.93 0.00 1.67
C ALA A 143 4.91 1.11 1.89
#